data_AF-A0A2E7PRI2-F1
#
_entry.id   AF-A0A2E7PRI2-F1
#
_cell.length_a   1.000
_cell.length_b   1.000
_cell.length_c   1.000
_cell.angle_alpha   90.00
_cell.angle_beta   90.00
_cell.angle_gamma   90.00
#
_symmetry.space_group_name_H-M   'P 1'
#
loop_
_entity.id
_entity.type
_entity.pdbx_description
1 polymer ?
#
loop_
_entity_poly.entity_id
_entity_poly.type
_entity_poly.pdbx_seq_one_letter_code
_entity_poly.pdbx_strand_id
1 'polypeptide(L)'
;MRKSIALIMTLGALGLNGLRAEVDFAKSVQSVFEARCIDCHGSKKQKGDLRLDSLKAAASVIEPGKSGESELFKRITLPADHEDIMPPKGDPLSKEQIDGIKAWIDEGAKWPEGLVLLSEKERAEAKAAASRLPVPDIKAAEVSGAEKAAIAKLSSGEGIGDQAAAPLVMALAQDTQLIYANFRLIGKNVEDKHIAPLADIANLSELDLSNTKVTGAGLATIKNSKRLTKLSLAGTAVDDAALKNIEGLTNLMSINLYNTKVTDAGLASLKNMKFLRKVYGWQSGITEKGAAELKKALPNVDVNLGFKLAKVEPKEEKKEEVKQVSFNKKCPVSGKDIDPTKLYTINFCCNNCLGNFTKDPAKHVAKLKGSDNKKCIFQDKDVDAGKKFVIGFCCGNCLGGFTKDPAKHIAKVKK
;
A
#
# COMPACT_ATOMS: atom_id res chain seq x y z
N MET A 1 76.45 -56.76 29.86
CA MET A 1 75.46 -56.53 30.94
C MET A 1 74.39 -55.57 30.44
N ARG A 2 73.16 -56.03 30.21
CA ARG A 2 71.96 -55.18 30.17
C ARG A 2 70.75 -56.10 30.38
N LYS A 3 70.17 -56.01 31.57
CA LYS A 3 69.06 -56.83 32.06
C LYS A 3 67.74 -56.28 31.52
N SER A 4 66.85 -57.18 31.14
CA SER A 4 65.45 -56.92 30.80
C SER A 4 64.70 -56.36 32.02
N ILE A 5 63.89 -55.31 31.81
CA ILE A 5 62.92 -54.81 32.80
C ILE A 5 61.56 -54.72 32.10
N ALA A 6 60.63 -55.56 32.56
CA ALA A 6 59.24 -55.57 32.15
C ALA A 6 58.51 -54.36 32.73
N LEU A 7 57.75 -53.65 31.89
CA LEU A 7 56.90 -52.53 32.27
C LEU A 7 55.52 -53.06 32.67
N ILE A 8 55.24 -53.07 33.97
CA ILE A 8 53.91 -53.36 34.53
C ILE A 8 53.09 -52.07 34.42
N MET A 9 52.08 -52.05 33.53
CA MET A 9 51.05 -51.00 33.53
C MET A 9 50.02 -51.31 34.62
N THR A 10 50.01 -50.51 35.68
CA THR A 10 48.90 -50.42 36.63
C THR A 10 47.82 -49.50 36.05
N LEU A 11 46.65 -50.08 35.75
CA LEU A 11 45.42 -49.34 35.41
C LEU A 11 44.93 -48.61 36.68
N GLY A 12 45.14 -47.30 36.74
CA GLY A 12 44.44 -46.44 37.70
C GLY A 12 43.05 -46.13 37.17
N ALA A 13 42.01 -46.65 37.82
CA ALA A 13 40.63 -46.27 37.55
C ALA A 13 40.39 -44.81 38.00
N LEU A 14 40.50 -43.85 37.08
CA LEU A 14 39.94 -42.52 37.27
C LEU A 14 38.43 -42.61 37.08
N GLY A 15 37.68 -42.35 38.16
CA GLY A 15 36.24 -42.19 38.12
C GLY A 15 35.84 -41.05 37.17
N LEU A 16 35.06 -41.39 36.15
CA LEU A 16 34.33 -40.44 35.32
C LEU A 16 33.16 -39.88 36.15
N ASN A 17 33.42 -38.87 36.97
CA ASN A 17 32.37 -37.94 37.38
C ASN A 17 32.00 -37.13 36.13
N GLY A 18 30.91 -37.52 35.48
CA GLY A 18 30.37 -36.82 34.33
C GLY A 18 30.05 -35.37 34.68
N LEU A 19 30.77 -34.44 34.05
CA LEU A 19 30.39 -33.04 33.94
C LEU A 19 29.09 -32.96 33.14
N ARG A 20 27.94 -33.04 33.82
CA ARG A 20 26.65 -32.71 33.22
C ARG A 20 26.59 -31.17 33.10
N ALA A 21 26.31 -30.66 31.90
CA ALA A 21 26.17 -29.23 31.68
C ALA A 21 25.00 -28.68 32.53
N GLU A 22 25.22 -27.53 33.19
CA GLU A 22 24.23 -26.82 34.00
C GLU A 22 22.97 -26.52 33.20
N VAL A 23 21.79 -26.66 33.83
CA VAL A 23 20.51 -26.46 33.16
C VAL A 23 20.34 -25.00 32.76
N ASP A 24 20.14 -24.77 31.46
CA ASP A 24 19.80 -23.46 30.92
C ASP A 24 18.35 -23.12 31.28
N PHE A 25 18.17 -22.26 32.29
CA PHE A 25 16.84 -21.81 32.75
C PHE A 25 15.97 -21.28 31.62
N ALA A 26 16.54 -20.50 30.68
CA ALA A 26 15.78 -19.90 29.59
C ALA A 26 15.21 -20.96 28.65
N LYS A 27 15.97 -22.03 28.39
CA LYS A 27 15.55 -23.12 27.50
C LYS A 27 14.64 -24.12 28.19
N SER A 28 14.97 -24.50 29.42
CA SER A 28 14.37 -25.66 30.08
C SER A 28 13.16 -25.33 30.96
N VAL A 29 13.04 -24.07 31.41
CA VAL A 29 12.03 -23.69 32.42
C VAL A 29 11.24 -22.47 32.02
N GLN A 30 11.92 -21.39 31.63
CA GLN A 30 11.27 -20.12 31.30
C GLN A 30 10.20 -20.30 30.22
N SER A 31 10.54 -20.94 29.11
CA SER A 31 9.61 -21.19 28.00
C SER A 31 8.36 -21.95 28.45
N VAL A 32 8.53 -22.95 29.32
CA VAL A 32 7.43 -23.76 29.87
C VAL A 32 6.55 -22.93 30.78
N PHE A 33 7.14 -22.17 31.70
CA PHE A 33 6.39 -21.35 32.64
C PHE A 33 5.57 -20.29 31.89
N GLU A 34 6.21 -19.56 30.98
CA GLU A 34 5.56 -18.52 30.17
C GLU A 34 4.41 -19.06 29.31
N ALA A 35 4.56 -20.26 28.74
CA ALA A 35 3.56 -20.86 27.87
C ALA A 35 2.45 -21.62 28.62
N ARG A 36 2.74 -22.21 29.79
CA ARG A 36 1.85 -23.19 30.44
C ARG A 36 1.39 -22.79 31.83
N CYS A 37 2.09 -21.87 32.51
CA CYS A 37 1.85 -21.56 33.92
C CYS A 37 1.39 -20.11 34.15
N ILE A 38 2.03 -19.12 33.51
CA ILE A 38 1.84 -17.70 33.84
C ILE A 38 0.43 -17.18 33.52
N ASP A 39 -0.26 -17.76 32.53
CA ASP A 39 -1.64 -17.36 32.21
C ASP A 39 -2.65 -17.59 33.37
N CYS A 40 -2.34 -18.51 34.29
CA CYS A 40 -3.16 -18.77 35.48
C CYS A 40 -2.47 -18.44 36.81
N HIS A 41 -1.14 -18.37 36.84
CA HIS A 41 -0.31 -18.12 38.02
C HIS A 41 0.65 -16.94 37.80
N GLY A 42 0.20 -15.90 37.12
CA GLY A 42 0.98 -14.69 36.82
C GLY A 42 0.50 -13.46 37.61
N SER A 43 1.08 -12.30 37.30
CA SER A 43 0.69 -11.03 37.94
C SER A 43 -0.80 -10.70 37.83
N LYS A 44 -1.42 -10.96 36.68
CA LYS A 44 -2.83 -10.66 36.38
C LYS A 44 -3.82 -11.68 36.94
N LYS A 45 -3.38 -12.90 37.24
CA LYS A 45 -4.25 -14.01 37.66
C LYS A 45 -3.48 -15.02 38.52
N GLN A 46 -4.01 -15.32 39.69
CA GLN A 46 -3.36 -16.15 40.71
C GLN A 46 -4.33 -17.23 41.18
N LYS A 47 -4.59 -18.23 40.32
CA LYS A 47 -5.47 -19.33 40.70
C LYS A 47 -4.87 -20.13 41.84
N GLY A 48 -5.72 -20.55 42.79
CA GLY A 48 -5.28 -21.28 43.98
C GLY A 48 -4.26 -20.50 44.81
N ASP A 49 -4.35 -19.16 44.79
CA ASP A 49 -3.46 -18.23 45.49
C ASP A 49 -1.96 -18.42 45.19
N LEU A 50 -1.66 -19.03 44.03
CA LEU A 50 -0.30 -19.31 43.57
C LEU A 50 0.13 -18.34 42.48
N ARG A 51 1.36 -17.83 42.60
CA ARG A 51 2.03 -16.96 41.63
C ARG A 51 3.44 -17.49 41.32
N LEU A 52 3.76 -17.63 40.03
CA LEU A 52 4.96 -18.29 39.49
C LEU A 52 5.81 -17.39 38.58
N ASP A 53 5.47 -16.11 38.44
CA ASP A 53 6.14 -15.19 37.51
C ASP A 53 7.45 -14.58 38.07
N SER A 54 7.83 -14.88 39.31
CA SER A 54 9.06 -14.38 39.91
C SER A 54 9.58 -15.33 41.00
N LEU A 55 10.89 -15.30 41.24
CA LEU A 55 11.55 -16.13 42.25
C LEU A 55 10.87 -16.03 43.63
N LYS A 56 10.64 -14.80 44.11
CA LYS A 56 10.04 -14.56 45.43
C LYS A 56 8.62 -15.12 45.54
N ALA A 57 7.85 -15.05 44.46
CA ALA A 57 6.47 -15.53 44.45
C ALA A 57 6.39 -17.06 44.34
N ALA A 58 7.28 -17.67 43.55
CA ALA A 58 7.28 -19.11 43.31
C ALA A 58 7.88 -19.94 44.46
N ALA A 59 8.57 -19.30 45.39
CA ALA A 59 9.29 -19.96 46.49
C ALA A 59 8.41 -20.83 47.41
N SER A 60 7.09 -20.62 47.44
CA SER A 60 6.17 -21.40 48.27
C SER A 60 5.89 -22.81 47.76
N VAL A 61 6.22 -23.13 46.49
CA VAL A 61 5.92 -24.42 45.86
C VAL A 61 7.14 -25.10 45.24
N ILE A 62 8.32 -24.50 45.41
CA ILE A 62 9.59 -24.98 44.88
C ILE A 62 10.55 -25.13 46.07
N GLU A 63 11.03 -26.35 46.26
CA GLU A 63 12.06 -26.71 47.24
C GLU A 63 13.39 -26.92 46.49
N PRO A 64 14.30 -25.92 46.49
CA PRO A 64 15.57 -26.02 45.77
C PRO A 64 16.38 -27.26 46.18
N GLY A 65 16.88 -27.99 45.19
CA GLY A 65 17.62 -29.24 45.36
C GLY A 65 16.76 -30.47 45.58
N LYS A 66 15.42 -30.33 45.64
CA LYS A 66 14.51 -31.40 46.03
C LYS A 66 13.24 -31.43 45.17
N SER A 67 13.36 -31.84 43.91
CA SER A 67 12.19 -31.91 43.02
C SER A 67 11.07 -32.79 43.59
N GLY A 68 11.40 -33.89 44.27
CA GLY A 68 10.39 -34.80 44.85
C GLY A 68 9.59 -34.19 46.03
N GLU A 69 10.14 -33.19 46.72
CA GLU A 69 9.44 -32.49 47.81
C GLU A 69 8.65 -31.27 47.29
N SER A 70 9.06 -30.71 46.14
CA SER A 70 8.44 -29.53 45.53
C SER A 70 7.00 -29.78 45.07
N GLU A 71 6.05 -28.99 45.58
CA GLU A 71 4.64 -29.09 45.21
C GLU A 71 4.42 -28.85 43.71
N LEU A 72 5.17 -27.92 43.10
CA LEU A 72 5.16 -27.70 41.66
C LEU A 72 5.40 -29.00 40.87
N PHE A 73 6.43 -29.75 41.25
CA PHE A 73 6.83 -30.96 40.53
C PHE A 73 5.81 -32.08 40.69
N LYS A 74 5.23 -32.23 41.89
CA LYS A 74 4.15 -33.19 42.13
C LYS A 74 2.96 -32.93 41.21
N ARG A 75 2.52 -31.67 41.10
CA ARG A 75 1.34 -31.30 40.30
C ARG A 75 1.52 -31.53 38.79
N ILE A 76 2.72 -31.28 38.25
CA ILE A 76 2.98 -31.43 36.80
C ILE A 76 3.27 -32.87 36.37
N THR A 77 3.41 -33.80 37.32
CA THR A 77 3.71 -35.23 37.06
C THR A 77 2.51 -36.15 37.28
N LEU A 78 1.36 -35.59 37.71
CA LEU A 78 0.14 -36.35 37.91
C LEU A 78 -0.40 -36.93 36.58
N PRO A 79 -1.17 -38.03 36.63
CA PRO A 79 -1.88 -38.56 35.47
C PRO A 79 -2.80 -37.52 34.82
N ALA A 80 -2.96 -37.60 33.48
CA ALA A 80 -3.71 -36.62 32.68
C ALA A 80 -5.18 -36.44 33.11
N ASP A 81 -5.76 -37.43 33.76
CA ASP A 81 -7.14 -37.49 34.26
C ASP A 81 -7.26 -37.09 35.73
N HIS A 82 -6.15 -36.80 36.42
CA HIS A 82 -6.17 -36.42 37.83
C HIS A 82 -6.68 -34.98 38.02
N GLU A 83 -7.57 -34.75 38.99
CA GLU A 83 -8.21 -33.44 39.20
C GLU A 83 -7.23 -32.31 39.55
N ASP A 84 -6.16 -32.64 40.26
CA ASP A 84 -5.10 -31.71 40.66
C ASP A 84 -3.97 -31.53 39.63
N ILE A 85 -4.03 -32.17 38.45
CA ILE A 85 -2.96 -32.03 37.44
C ILE A 85 -2.82 -30.58 37.00
N MET A 86 -1.56 -30.15 36.85
CA MET A 86 -1.24 -28.86 36.25
C MET A 86 -0.48 -29.06 34.94
N PRO A 87 -0.90 -28.40 33.84
CA PRO A 87 -2.05 -27.49 33.74
C PRO A 87 -3.41 -28.24 33.75
N PRO A 88 -4.48 -27.65 34.30
CA PRO A 88 -5.80 -28.29 34.42
C PRO A 88 -6.63 -28.21 33.13
N LYS A 89 -6.11 -27.53 32.11
CA LYS A 89 -6.72 -27.36 30.78
C LYS A 89 -5.63 -27.45 29.72
N GLY A 90 -5.97 -28.10 28.60
CA GLY A 90 -5.02 -28.40 27.53
C GLY A 90 -4.18 -29.64 27.87
N ASP A 91 -3.20 -29.94 27.01
CA ASP A 91 -2.39 -31.13 27.18
C ASP A 91 -1.50 -31.07 28.44
N PRO A 92 -1.24 -32.19 29.12
CA PRO A 92 -0.19 -32.28 30.13
C PRO A 92 1.17 -31.82 29.58
N LEU A 93 2.10 -31.48 30.48
CA LEU A 93 3.46 -31.18 30.05
C LEU A 93 4.11 -32.41 29.41
N SER A 94 4.91 -32.19 28.37
CA SER A 94 5.73 -33.25 27.77
C SER A 94 6.79 -33.74 28.75
N LYS A 95 7.28 -34.96 28.54
CA LYS A 95 8.32 -35.56 29.36
C LYS A 95 9.57 -34.68 29.42
N GLU A 96 9.97 -34.10 28.30
CA GLU A 96 11.13 -33.23 28.19
C GLU A 96 10.96 -31.95 29.03
N GLN A 97 9.76 -31.37 29.05
CA GLN A 97 9.45 -30.19 29.87
C GLN A 97 9.48 -30.52 31.36
N ILE A 98 8.90 -31.66 31.75
CA ILE A 98 8.91 -32.14 33.14
C ILE A 98 10.36 -32.42 33.58
N ASP A 99 11.14 -33.13 32.76
CA ASP A 99 12.54 -33.47 33.06
C ASP A 99 13.41 -32.21 33.16
N GLY A 100 13.15 -31.19 32.33
CA GLY A 100 13.82 -29.88 32.39
C GLY A 100 13.54 -29.12 33.69
N ILE A 101 12.27 -29.05 34.11
CA ILE A 101 11.88 -28.44 35.39
C ILE A 101 12.46 -29.24 36.55
N LYS A 102 12.43 -30.58 36.50
CA LYS A 102 13.01 -31.45 37.51
C LYS A 102 14.49 -31.15 37.73
N ALA A 103 15.27 -31.19 36.65
CA ALA A 103 16.70 -30.98 36.69
C ALA A 103 17.04 -29.57 37.22
N TRP A 104 16.29 -28.56 36.79
CA TRP A 104 16.45 -27.19 37.30
C TRP A 104 16.18 -27.08 38.81
N ILE A 105 15.11 -27.71 39.32
CA ILE A 105 14.83 -27.72 40.77
C ILE A 105 15.97 -28.42 41.51
N ASP A 106 16.39 -29.60 41.04
CA ASP A 106 17.46 -30.40 41.68
C ASP A 106 18.83 -29.69 41.66
N GLU A 107 19.07 -28.81 40.68
CA GLU A 107 20.27 -27.95 40.60
C GLU A 107 20.18 -26.68 41.46
N GLY A 108 19.13 -26.56 42.28
CA GLY A 108 18.94 -25.47 43.23
C GLY A 108 18.02 -24.36 42.73
N ALA A 109 17.19 -24.62 41.73
CA ALA A 109 16.17 -23.71 41.22
C ALA A 109 16.69 -22.29 40.91
N LYS A 110 17.90 -22.20 40.33
CA LYS A 110 18.55 -20.92 40.04
C LYS A 110 17.70 -20.08 39.09
N TRP A 111 17.27 -18.91 39.54
CA TRP A 111 16.42 -18.00 38.79
C TRP A 111 17.18 -16.68 38.54
N PRO A 112 17.20 -16.15 37.31
CA PRO A 112 17.92 -14.91 37.00
C PRO A 112 17.43 -13.71 37.84
N GLU A 113 18.36 -12.97 38.45
CA GLU A 113 18.02 -11.86 39.33
C GLU A 113 17.16 -10.79 38.62
N GLY A 114 16.08 -10.35 39.27
CA GLY A 114 15.17 -9.33 38.74
C GLY A 114 14.26 -9.78 37.58
N LEU A 115 14.39 -11.02 37.10
CA LEU A 115 13.55 -11.54 36.02
C LEU A 115 12.12 -11.79 36.50
N VAL A 116 11.17 -11.10 35.86
CA VAL A 116 9.73 -11.38 35.96
C VAL A 116 9.26 -11.99 34.64
N LEU A 117 8.62 -13.15 34.71
CA LEU A 117 8.08 -13.84 33.54
C LEU A 117 6.77 -13.20 33.10
N LEU A 118 6.54 -13.22 31.79
CA LEU A 118 5.30 -12.79 31.17
C LEU A 118 4.69 -13.99 30.47
N SER A 119 3.37 -14.14 30.49
CA SER A 119 2.75 -15.15 29.66
C SER A 119 3.01 -14.87 28.18
N GLU A 120 2.90 -15.87 27.31
CA GLU A 120 3.06 -15.66 25.86
C GLU A 120 2.14 -14.54 25.34
N LYS A 121 0.91 -14.47 25.87
CA LYS A 121 -0.04 -13.41 25.55
C LYS A 121 0.48 -12.05 26.00
N GLU A 122 0.94 -11.93 27.25
CA GLU A 122 1.49 -10.68 27.78
C GLU A 122 2.74 -10.23 27.04
N ARG A 123 3.61 -11.17 26.65
CA ARG A 123 4.80 -10.92 25.84
C ARG A 123 4.43 -10.45 24.44
N ALA A 124 3.42 -11.06 23.81
CA ALA A 124 2.89 -10.63 22.53
C ALA A 124 2.26 -9.22 22.61
N GLU A 125 1.48 -8.94 23.65
CA GLU A 125 0.92 -7.62 23.94
C GLU A 125 2.02 -6.57 24.14
N ALA A 126 3.05 -6.86 24.92
CA ALA A 126 4.17 -5.96 25.16
C ALA A 126 4.96 -5.68 23.87
N LYS A 127 5.18 -6.69 23.03
CA LYS A 127 5.81 -6.54 21.71
C LYS A 127 4.93 -5.72 20.75
N ALA A 128 3.62 -5.94 20.77
CA ALA A 128 2.66 -5.15 20.00
C ALA A 128 2.58 -3.71 20.48
N ALA A 129 2.65 -3.46 21.79
CA ALA A 129 2.69 -2.12 22.37
C ALA A 129 4.00 -1.40 22.05
N ALA A 130 5.14 -2.08 22.13
CA ALA A 130 6.45 -1.53 21.78
C ALA A 130 6.57 -1.17 20.28
N SER A 131 5.76 -1.79 19.43
CA SER A 131 5.70 -1.48 17.99
C SER A 131 4.64 -0.43 17.64
N ARG A 132 3.76 -0.04 18.57
CA ARG A 132 2.81 1.06 18.35
C ARG A 132 3.50 2.39 18.53
N LEU A 133 3.41 3.23 17.50
CA LEU A 133 3.87 4.61 17.58
C LEU A 133 3.03 5.37 18.62
N PRO A 134 3.65 6.27 19.41
CA PRO A 134 2.92 7.08 20.37
C PRO A 134 1.86 7.91 19.64
N VAL A 135 0.67 8.01 20.22
CA VAL A 135 -0.45 8.83 19.73
C VAL A 135 -0.62 9.98 20.73
N PRO A 136 -0.96 11.19 20.29
CA PRO A 136 -1.17 12.29 21.23
C PRO A 136 -2.37 11.98 22.14
N ASP A 137 -2.22 12.23 23.45
CA ASP A 137 -3.34 12.16 24.41
C ASP A 137 -4.18 13.43 24.28
N ILE A 138 -5.19 13.39 23.40
CA ILE A 138 -6.09 14.51 23.14
C ILE A 138 -7.35 14.38 23.99
N LYS A 139 -7.39 15.17 25.06
CA LYS A 139 -8.60 15.35 25.89
C LYS A 139 -9.35 16.59 25.43
N ALA A 140 -10.66 16.51 25.36
CA ALA A 140 -11.47 17.70 25.12
C ALA A 140 -11.35 18.69 26.30
N ALA A 141 -11.44 19.97 25.99
CA ALA A 141 -11.68 21.03 26.95
C ALA A 141 -13.19 21.21 27.18
N GLU A 142 -13.54 21.81 28.31
CA GLU A 142 -14.91 22.26 28.55
C GLU A 142 -15.39 23.18 27.41
N VAL A 143 -16.62 22.92 26.93
CA VAL A 143 -17.18 23.65 25.79
C VAL A 143 -17.68 25.02 26.24
N SER A 144 -16.94 26.07 25.85
CA SER A 144 -17.27 27.46 26.19
C SER A 144 -18.49 27.99 25.43
N GLY A 145 -19.06 29.10 25.91
CA GLY A 145 -20.12 29.82 25.19
C GLY A 145 -19.67 30.36 23.83
N ALA A 146 -18.42 30.82 23.73
CA ALA A 146 -17.82 31.29 22.48
C ALA A 146 -17.69 30.15 21.47
N GLU A 147 -17.27 28.96 21.92
CA GLU A 147 -17.18 27.77 21.07
C GLU A 147 -18.56 27.37 20.51
N LYS A 148 -19.60 27.37 21.36
CA LYS A 148 -20.98 27.10 20.91
C LYS A 148 -21.47 28.12 19.89
N ALA A 149 -21.19 29.41 20.11
CA ALA A 149 -21.56 30.48 19.18
C ALA A 149 -20.82 30.36 17.84
N ALA A 150 -19.53 30.05 17.87
CA ALA A 150 -18.73 29.82 16.67
C ALA A 150 -19.22 28.62 15.86
N ILE A 151 -19.52 27.49 16.53
CA ILE A 151 -20.10 26.31 15.88
C ILE A 151 -21.47 26.66 15.25
N ALA A 152 -22.36 27.33 15.99
CA ALA A 152 -23.67 27.71 15.48
C ALA A 152 -23.56 28.63 14.24
N LYS A 153 -22.63 29.59 14.27
CA LYS A 153 -22.36 30.50 13.16
C LYS A 153 -21.82 29.79 11.93
N LEU A 154 -20.88 28.85 12.11
CA LEU A 154 -20.34 28.08 10.98
C LEU A 154 -21.41 27.14 10.40
N SER A 155 -22.15 26.44 11.26
CA SER A 155 -23.19 25.49 10.83
C SER A 155 -24.40 26.15 10.17
N SER A 156 -24.63 27.45 10.38
CA SER A 156 -25.66 28.20 9.65
C SER A 156 -25.20 28.67 8.27
N GLY A 157 -23.91 28.56 7.96
CA GLY A 157 -23.33 29.13 6.73
C GLY A 157 -23.32 30.67 6.73
N GLU A 158 -23.48 31.32 7.88
CA GLU A 158 -23.55 32.78 7.96
C GLU A 158 -22.31 33.43 7.32
N GLY A 159 -22.55 34.28 6.33
CA GLY A 159 -21.50 34.99 5.60
C GLY A 159 -20.81 34.17 4.50
N ILE A 160 -21.19 32.90 4.29
CA ILE A 160 -20.63 32.00 3.28
C ILE A 160 -21.67 31.72 2.18
N GLY A 161 -21.67 32.51 1.10
CA GLY A 161 -22.53 32.25 -0.08
C GLY A 161 -24.04 32.24 0.21
N ASP A 162 -24.81 31.58 -0.66
CA ASP A 162 -26.26 31.37 -0.47
C ASP A 162 -26.51 30.40 0.69
N GLN A 163 -27.51 30.68 1.53
CA GLN A 163 -27.77 30.00 2.81
C GLN A 163 -27.97 28.47 2.74
N ALA A 164 -28.09 27.90 1.54
CA ALA A 164 -28.19 26.45 1.32
C ALA A 164 -26.83 25.71 1.43
N ALA A 165 -25.71 26.42 1.55
CA ALA A 165 -24.36 25.84 1.53
C ALA A 165 -23.58 26.19 2.82
N ALA A 166 -23.78 25.41 3.89
CA ALA A 166 -23.02 25.54 5.14
C ALA A 166 -21.88 24.51 5.23
N PRO A 167 -20.71 24.86 5.81
CA PRO A 167 -19.68 23.89 6.14
C PRO A 167 -20.19 22.87 7.16
N LEU A 168 -19.65 21.66 7.10
CA LEU A 168 -19.99 20.60 8.04
C LEU A 168 -19.16 20.79 9.32
N VAL A 169 -19.80 21.20 10.42
CA VAL A 169 -19.16 21.35 11.73
C VAL A 169 -19.92 20.54 12.78
N MET A 170 -19.27 19.54 13.37
CA MET A 170 -19.92 18.59 14.27
C MET A 170 -18.92 17.92 15.22
N ALA A 171 -19.45 17.22 16.24
CA ALA A 171 -18.66 16.33 17.06
C ALA A 171 -17.99 15.24 16.21
N LEU A 172 -16.74 14.93 16.52
CA LEU A 172 -15.90 14.00 15.77
C LEU A 172 -16.40 12.54 15.86
N ALA A 173 -16.98 12.18 17.00
CA ALA A 173 -17.54 10.85 17.27
C ALA A 173 -18.65 10.95 18.32
N GLN A 174 -19.30 9.82 18.60
CA GLN A 174 -20.20 9.71 19.74
C GLN A 174 -19.42 9.91 21.05
N ASP A 175 -20.05 10.55 22.03
CA ASP A 175 -19.52 10.79 23.38
C ASP A 175 -18.17 11.53 23.46
N THR A 176 -17.88 12.38 22.46
CA THR A 176 -16.74 13.31 22.49
C THR A 176 -17.17 14.74 22.22
N GLN A 177 -16.41 15.67 22.80
CA GLN A 177 -16.54 17.12 22.55
C GLN A 177 -15.55 17.61 21.49
N LEU A 178 -14.68 16.74 20.95
CA LEU A 178 -13.78 17.10 19.85
C LEU A 178 -14.56 17.41 18.59
N ILE A 179 -14.12 18.44 17.85
CA ILE A 179 -14.84 18.97 16.70
C ILE A 179 -14.13 18.59 15.39
N TYR A 180 -14.93 18.13 14.43
CA TYR A 180 -14.59 18.02 13.02
C TYR A 180 -15.24 19.17 12.24
N ALA A 181 -14.45 19.85 11.42
CA ALA A 181 -14.92 20.91 10.53
C ALA A 181 -14.47 20.67 9.08
N ASN A 182 -15.41 20.70 8.14
CA ASN A 182 -15.15 20.51 6.71
C ASN A 182 -15.76 21.62 5.87
N PHE A 183 -14.89 22.35 5.16
CA PHE A 183 -15.23 23.44 4.25
C PHE A 183 -15.08 23.06 2.78
N ARG A 184 -14.57 21.86 2.47
CA ARG A 184 -14.26 21.39 1.11
C ARG A 184 -15.48 21.40 0.20
N LEU A 185 -16.66 21.04 0.72
CA LEU A 185 -17.89 20.98 -0.07
C LEU A 185 -18.33 22.35 -0.59
N ILE A 186 -17.94 23.41 0.08
CA ILE A 186 -18.22 24.79 -0.30
C ILE A 186 -17.16 25.31 -1.30
N GLY A 187 -15.93 24.80 -1.18
CA GLY A 187 -14.86 25.02 -2.14
C GLY A 187 -14.43 26.48 -2.23
N LYS A 188 -14.32 27.01 -3.46
CA LYS A 188 -13.73 28.33 -3.76
C LYS A 188 -14.50 29.53 -3.21
N ASN A 189 -15.69 29.34 -2.65
CA ASN A 189 -16.43 30.40 -1.95
C ASN A 189 -15.90 30.64 -0.53
N VAL A 190 -15.10 29.72 0.01
CA VAL A 190 -14.48 29.86 1.33
C VAL A 190 -13.16 30.62 1.22
N GLU A 191 -12.99 31.63 2.07
CA GLU A 191 -11.90 32.61 2.14
C GLU A 191 -11.55 32.82 3.62
N ASP A 192 -10.47 33.53 3.92
CA ASP A 192 -9.95 33.66 5.28
C ASP A 192 -10.98 34.17 6.31
N LYS A 193 -11.82 35.15 5.92
CA LYS A 193 -12.87 35.70 6.80
C LYS A 193 -13.91 34.67 7.22
N HIS A 194 -14.17 33.67 6.37
CA HIS A 194 -15.20 32.65 6.61
C HIS A 194 -14.78 31.63 7.66
N ILE A 195 -13.47 31.46 7.87
CA ILE A 195 -12.92 30.53 8.86
C ILE A 195 -12.47 31.23 10.15
N ALA A 196 -12.67 32.54 10.27
CA ALA A 196 -12.33 33.30 11.47
C ALA A 196 -12.96 32.72 12.76
N PRO A 197 -14.22 32.24 12.78
CA PRO A 197 -14.81 31.64 13.98
C PRO A 197 -14.08 30.38 14.49
N LEU A 198 -13.25 29.71 13.67
CA LEU A 198 -12.47 28.55 14.13
C LEU A 198 -11.52 28.89 15.29
N ALA A 199 -11.12 30.15 15.44
CA ALA A 199 -10.27 30.60 16.53
C ALA A 199 -10.88 30.37 17.92
N ASP A 200 -12.22 30.34 18.01
CA ASP A 200 -12.96 30.17 19.27
C ASP A 200 -13.32 28.70 19.56
N ILE A 201 -12.96 27.78 18.66
CA ILE A 201 -13.24 26.34 18.82
C ILE A 201 -12.01 25.65 19.44
N ALA A 202 -11.91 25.67 20.76
CA ALA A 202 -10.82 25.08 21.52
C ALA A 202 -10.71 23.55 21.30
N ASN A 203 -11.85 22.92 20.98
CA ASN A 203 -11.94 21.48 20.71
C ASN A 203 -11.73 21.07 19.24
N LEU A 204 -11.28 21.95 18.36
CA LEU A 204 -11.02 21.62 16.95
C LEU A 204 -9.93 20.54 16.82
N SER A 205 -10.33 19.37 16.29
CA SER A 205 -9.47 18.17 16.17
C SER A 205 -9.17 17.81 14.72
N GLU A 206 -10.14 17.95 13.83
CA GLU A 206 -9.97 17.64 12.41
C GLU A 206 -10.52 18.77 11.54
N LEU A 207 -9.70 19.25 10.59
CA LEU A 207 -10.04 20.38 9.74
C LEU A 207 -9.72 20.09 8.27
N ASP A 208 -10.72 20.21 7.41
CA ASP A 208 -10.58 20.12 5.95
C ASP A 208 -10.90 21.45 5.27
N LEU A 209 -9.87 22.11 4.75
CA LEU A 209 -9.93 23.36 3.98
C LEU A 209 -9.61 23.14 2.49
N SER A 210 -9.67 21.89 2.01
CA SER A 210 -9.26 21.56 0.65
C SER A 210 -10.07 22.32 -0.40
N ASN A 211 -9.41 22.74 -1.49
CA ASN A 211 -9.99 23.44 -2.63
C ASN A 211 -10.73 24.75 -2.28
N THR A 212 -10.34 25.39 -1.18
CA THR A 212 -10.81 26.72 -0.78
C THR A 212 -9.83 27.81 -1.23
N LYS A 213 -10.20 29.08 -1.07
CA LYS A 213 -9.31 30.23 -1.27
C LYS A 213 -8.61 30.67 0.03
N VAL A 214 -8.58 29.81 1.05
CA VAL A 214 -7.87 30.11 2.30
C VAL A 214 -6.37 30.30 2.01
N THR A 215 -5.79 31.31 2.65
CA THR A 215 -4.38 31.70 2.56
C THR A 215 -3.67 31.55 3.90
N GLY A 216 -2.40 31.98 3.97
CA GLY A 216 -1.66 32.03 5.22
C GLY A 216 -2.32 32.89 6.31
N ALA A 217 -3.08 33.94 5.94
CA ALA A 217 -3.80 34.77 6.91
C ALA A 217 -4.94 34.01 7.59
N GLY A 218 -5.69 33.21 6.83
CA GLY A 218 -6.67 32.29 7.39
C GLY A 218 -6.03 31.22 8.25
N LEU A 219 -4.87 30.68 7.85
CA LEU A 219 -4.17 29.68 8.66
C LEU A 219 -3.67 30.23 10.03
N ALA A 220 -3.44 31.54 10.12
CA ALA A 220 -3.09 32.18 11.38
C ALA A 220 -4.22 32.16 12.41
N THR A 221 -5.50 31.98 12.01
CA THR A 221 -6.64 31.90 12.92
C THR A 221 -6.63 30.62 13.75
N ILE A 222 -6.07 29.54 13.20
CA ILE A 222 -6.03 28.21 13.84
C ILE A 222 -4.71 27.91 14.55
N LYS A 223 -3.79 28.87 14.67
CA LYS A 223 -2.45 28.67 15.26
C LYS A 223 -2.47 28.10 16.69
N ASN A 224 -3.57 28.34 17.41
CA ASN A 224 -3.78 27.93 18.80
C ASN A 224 -4.62 26.64 18.94
N SER A 225 -5.07 26.03 17.83
CA SER A 225 -5.87 24.80 17.84
C SER A 225 -5.01 23.58 18.16
N LYS A 226 -4.44 23.54 19.37
CA LYS A 226 -3.47 22.51 19.82
C LYS A 226 -4.05 21.09 19.87
N ARG A 227 -5.37 20.93 19.71
CA ARG A 227 -6.05 19.64 19.62
C ARG A 227 -6.12 19.10 18.19
N LEU A 228 -5.69 19.87 17.21
CA LEU A 228 -5.74 19.49 15.80
C LEU A 228 -4.80 18.32 15.52
N THR A 229 -5.36 17.22 15.04
CA THR A 229 -4.66 15.98 14.67
C THR A 229 -4.63 15.77 13.16
N LYS A 230 -5.61 16.31 12.42
CA LYS A 230 -5.65 16.24 10.95
C LYS A 230 -5.95 17.61 10.34
N LEU A 231 -5.15 17.98 9.35
CA LEU A 231 -5.31 19.21 8.59
C LEU A 231 -5.18 18.93 7.09
N SER A 232 -6.19 19.28 6.30
CA SER A 232 -6.11 19.24 4.85
C SER A 232 -6.11 20.65 4.26
N LEU A 233 -5.05 20.99 3.53
CA LEU A 233 -4.86 22.23 2.78
C LEU A 233 -4.76 21.96 1.27
N ALA A 234 -5.20 20.78 0.83
CA ALA A 234 -5.03 20.33 -0.54
C ALA A 234 -5.69 21.30 -1.54
N GLY A 235 -4.96 21.70 -2.58
CA GLY A 235 -5.49 22.60 -3.62
C GLY A 235 -5.73 24.05 -3.16
N THR A 236 -5.11 24.48 -2.05
CA THR A 236 -5.13 25.87 -1.59
C THR A 236 -3.88 26.63 -2.05
N ALA A 237 -3.88 27.95 -1.89
CA ALA A 237 -2.75 28.81 -2.30
C ALA A 237 -1.65 28.94 -1.24
N VAL A 238 -1.65 28.09 -0.20
CA VAL A 238 -0.67 28.13 0.91
C VAL A 238 0.75 27.86 0.43
N ASP A 239 1.72 28.53 1.04
CA ASP A 239 3.15 28.48 0.77
C ASP A 239 3.96 28.22 2.06
N ASP A 240 5.29 28.30 1.96
CA ASP A 240 6.20 28.07 3.08
C ASP A 240 6.01 29.09 4.22
N ALA A 241 5.62 30.33 3.91
CA ALA A 241 5.36 31.34 4.92
C ALA A 241 4.09 31.02 5.71
N ALA A 242 3.05 30.53 5.03
CA ALA A 242 1.82 30.08 5.68
C ALA A 242 2.08 28.94 6.69
N LEU A 243 2.93 27.96 6.37
CA LEU A 243 3.22 26.84 7.27
C LEU A 243 3.86 27.24 8.61
N LYS A 244 4.52 28.40 8.69
CA LYS A 244 5.02 28.92 9.96
C LYS A 244 3.90 29.19 10.97
N ASN A 245 2.69 29.51 10.51
CA ASN A 245 1.55 29.76 11.38
C ASN A 245 1.06 28.51 12.13
N ILE A 246 1.49 27.31 11.74
CA ILE A 246 1.04 26.05 12.35
C ILE A 246 2.14 25.30 13.09
N GLU A 247 3.31 25.89 13.31
CA GLU A 247 4.43 25.23 14.02
C GLU A 247 4.05 24.79 15.46
N GLY A 248 3.07 25.47 16.07
CA GLY A 248 2.56 25.18 17.40
C GLY A 248 1.58 23.99 17.46
N LEU A 249 1.15 23.45 16.33
CA LEU A 249 0.21 22.33 16.23
C LEU A 249 0.90 20.98 16.45
N THR A 250 1.54 20.83 17.61
CA THR A 250 2.44 19.71 17.93
C THR A 250 1.78 18.33 18.00
N ASN A 251 0.44 18.29 18.07
CA ASN A 251 -0.37 17.08 18.05
C ASN A 251 -0.80 16.62 16.65
N LEU A 252 -0.40 17.35 15.60
CA LEU A 252 -0.76 17.02 14.23
C LEU A 252 -0.17 15.66 13.83
N MET A 253 -1.04 14.78 13.34
CA MET A 253 -0.70 13.42 12.88
C MET A 253 -0.71 13.31 11.36
N SER A 254 -1.55 14.09 10.68
CA SER A 254 -1.68 14.08 9.23
C SER A 254 -1.84 15.49 8.68
N ILE A 255 -1.04 15.82 7.68
CA ILE A 255 -1.20 17.04 6.89
C ILE A 255 -1.26 16.72 5.40
N ASN A 256 -2.23 17.30 4.71
CA ASN A 256 -2.35 17.18 3.26
C ASN A 256 -2.02 18.52 2.60
N LEU A 257 -0.90 18.54 1.88
CA LEU A 257 -0.32 19.68 1.15
C LEU A 257 -0.37 19.44 -0.37
N TYR A 258 -1.20 18.50 -0.82
CA TYR A 258 -1.37 18.19 -2.24
C TYR A 258 -1.71 19.45 -3.04
N ASN A 259 -1.04 19.67 -4.18
CA ASN A 259 -1.31 20.80 -5.07
C ASN A 259 -1.29 22.16 -4.34
N THR A 260 -0.24 22.40 -3.55
CA THR A 260 0.02 23.68 -2.86
C THR A 260 1.34 24.28 -3.33
N LYS A 261 1.67 25.49 -2.86
CA LYS A 261 2.96 26.16 -3.19
C LYS A 261 4.07 25.85 -2.19
N VAL A 262 3.85 24.94 -1.24
CA VAL A 262 4.83 24.55 -0.24
C VAL A 262 6.02 23.84 -0.90
N THR A 263 7.22 24.18 -0.46
CA THR A 263 8.50 23.59 -0.88
C THR A 263 9.19 22.89 0.27
N ASP A 264 10.40 22.37 0.03
CA ASP A 264 11.28 21.81 1.07
C ASP A 264 11.51 22.78 2.23
N ALA A 265 11.52 24.10 1.99
CA ALA A 265 11.73 25.10 3.03
C ALA A 265 10.57 25.13 4.05
N GLY A 266 9.33 24.92 3.60
CA GLY A 266 8.15 24.87 4.47
C GLY A 266 8.12 23.65 5.39
N LEU A 267 8.78 22.54 5.01
CA LEU A 267 8.86 21.34 5.85
C LEU A 267 9.60 21.59 7.18
N ALA A 268 10.46 22.62 7.24
CA ALA A 268 11.15 22.99 8.47
C ALA A 268 10.18 23.33 9.62
N SER A 269 8.98 23.83 9.31
CA SER A 269 7.93 24.11 10.30
C SER A 269 7.27 22.86 10.86
N LEU A 270 7.46 21.68 10.24
CA LEU A 270 6.85 20.42 10.65
C LEU A 270 7.77 19.58 11.56
N LYS A 271 9.08 19.88 11.61
CA LYS A 271 10.10 19.02 12.25
C LYS A 271 9.87 18.73 13.74
N ASN A 272 9.12 19.59 14.43
CA ASN A 272 8.84 19.46 15.87
C ASN A 272 7.53 18.71 16.16
N MET A 273 6.76 18.34 15.14
CA MET A 273 5.50 17.60 15.27
C MET A 273 5.78 16.11 15.48
N LYS A 274 6.14 15.72 16.70
CA LYS A 274 6.55 14.34 17.06
C LYS A 274 5.49 13.27 16.74
N PHE A 275 4.22 13.68 16.66
CA PHE A 275 3.10 12.81 16.32
C PHE A 275 2.79 12.74 14.84
N LEU A 276 3.46 13.52 13.98
CA LEU A 276 3.24 13.52 12.55
C LEU A 276 3.59 12.16 11.95
N ARG A 277 2.67 11.61 11.16
CA ARG A 277 2.77 10.30 10.50
C ARG A 277 2.62 10.40 9.00
N LYS A 278 1.78 11.32 8.52
CA LYS A 278 1.50 11.44 7.08
C LYS A 278 1.63 12.87 6.61
N VAL A 279 2.42 13.06 5.56
CA VAL A 279 2.51 14.30 4.79
C VAL A 279 2.22 13.94 3.34
N TYR A 280 1.12 14.44 2.79
CA TYR A 280 0.83 14.29 1.36
C TYR A 280 1.33 15.54 0.62
N GLY A 281 2.38 15.41 -0.17
CA GLY A 281 3.05 16.52 -0.87
C GLY A 281 3.00 16.44 -2.39
N TRP A 282 2.19 15.55 -2.97
CA TRP A 282 2.12 15.43 -4.43
C TRP A 282 1.62 16.73 -5.08
N GLN A 283 2.20 17.10 -6.22
CA GLN A 283 1.94 18.37 -6.91
C GLN A 283 2.26 19.64 -6.10
N SER A 284 3.05 19.56 -5.03
CA SER A 284 3.68 20.73 -4.43
C SER A 284 5.14 20.90 -4.91
N GLY A 285 5.86 21.86 -4.33
CA GLY A 285 7.31 22.03 -4.52
C GLY A 285 8.17 21.16 -3.60
N ILE A 286 7.58 20.20 -2.87
CA ILE A 286 8.32 19.28 -1.99
C ILE A 286 9.03 18.23 -2.86
N THR A 287 10.33 18.07 -2.63
CA THR A 287 11.18 17.11 -3.34
C THR A 287 11.42 15.84 -2.51
N GLU A 288 11.93 14.79 -3.16
CA GLU A 288 12.40 13.58 -2.48
C GLU A 288 13.50 13.88 -1.45
N LYS A 289 14.32 14.92 -1.70
CA LYS A 289 15.36 15.37 -0.77
C LYS A 289 14.74 16.00 0.48
N GLY A 290 13.80 16.94 0.33
CA GLY A 290 13.11 17.54 1.47
C GLY A 290 12.34 16.51 2.29
N ALA A 291 11.68 15.57 1.61
CA ALA A 291 11.03 14.43 2.26
C ALA A 291 12.00 13.59 3.10
N ALA A 292 13.18 13.27 2.55
CA ALA A 292 14.22 12.52 3.25
C ALA A 292 14.78 13.30 4.47
N GLU A 293 14.98 14.62 4.35
CA GLU A 293 15.41 15.46 5.48
C GLU A 293 14.36 15.51 6.60
N LEU A 294 13.08 15.65 6.25
CA LEU A 294 12.01 15.60 7.26
C LEU A 294 11.98 14.24 7.97
N LYS A 295 12.18 13.14 7.23
CA LYS A 295 12.23 11.79 7.80
C LYS A 295 13.42 11.58 8.75
N LYS A 296 14.54 12.27 8.56
CA LYS A 296 15.64 12.25 9.55
C LYS A 296 15.22 12.86 10.88
N ALA A 297 14.47 13.95 10.85
CA ALA A 297 13.95 14.58 12.07
C ALA A 297 12.77 13.80 12.69
N LEU A 298 11.94 13.17 11.86
CA LEU A 298 10.75 12.42 12.25
C LEU A 298 10.79 11.02 11.62
N PRO A 299 11.47 10.03 12.24
CA PRO A 299 11.72 8.71 11.63
C PRO A 299 10.47 7.94 11.18
N ASN A 300 9.33 8.23 11.80
CA ASN A 300 8.06 7.55 11.59
C ASN A 300 7.10 8.30 10.66
N VAL A 301 7.56 9.38 10.02
CA VAL A 301 6.77 10.12 9.04
C VAL A 301 6.84 9.44 7.68
N ASP A 302 5.68 9.26 7.06
CA ASP A 302 5.51 8.91 5.66
C ASP A 302 5.22 10.19 4.85
N VAL A 303 6.13 10.52 3.93
CA VAL A 303 5.97 11.65 3.02
C VAL A 303 5.60 11.12 1.65
N ASN A 304 4.32 11.20 1.32
CA ASN A 304 3.75 10.73 0.08
C ASN A 304 3.82 11.84 -0.98
N LEU A 305 4.74 11.70 -1.94
CA LEU A 305 4.91 12.62 -3.07
C LEU A 305 4.14 12.15 -4.33
N GLY A 306 3.17 11.25 -4.15
CA GLY A 306 2.35 10.67 -5.20
C GLY A 306 3.01 9.51 -5.93
N PHE A 307 2.30 8.96 -6.92
CA PHE A 307 2.81 7.92 -7.79
C PHE A 307 3.20 8.54 -9.13
N LYS A 308 4.46 8.34 -9.55
CA LYS A 308 4.87 8.63 -10.93
C LYS A 308 4.34 7.51 -11.80
N LEU A 309 3.21 7.74 -12.48
CA LEU A 309 2.76 6.84 -13.54
C LEU A 309 3.90 6.71 -14.54
N ALA A 310 4.36 5.48 -14.78
CA ALA A 310 5.27 5.22 -15.88
C ALA A 310 4.61 5.79 -17.14
N LYS A 311 5.30 6.68 -17.85
CA LYS A 311 4.83 7.10 -19.17
C LYS A 311 4.73 5.83 -20.01
N VAL A 312 3.52 5.44 -20.37
CA VAL A 312 3.33 4.48 -21.46
C VAL A 312 3.78 5.24 -22.70
N GLU A 313 5.01 4.99 -23.13
CA GLU A 313 5.44 5.44 -24.45
C GLU A 313 4.43 4.88 -25.45
N PRO A 314 3.83 5.73 -26.32
CA PRO A 314 3.01 5.23 -27.40
C PRO A 314 3.85 4.22 -28.15
N LYS A 315 3.42 2.96 -28.15
CA LYS A 315 4.05 1.95 -28.99
C LYS A 315 3.91 2.48 -30.42
N GLU A 316 5.03 2.86 -31.04
CA GLU A 316 5.01 3.20 -32.47
C GLU A 316 4.49 1.98 -33.22
N GLU A 317 3.22 2.02 -33.60
CA GLU A 317 2.71 1.12 -34.61
C GLU A 317 3.42 1.50 -35.91
N LYS A 318 4.42 0.71 -36.29
CA LYS A 318 4.85 0.64 -37.67
C LYS A 318 3.59 0.32 -38.48
N LYS A 319 3.05 1.32 -39.20
CA LYS A 319 2.15 1.05 -40.32
C LYS A 319 2.93 0.20 -41.29
N GLU A 320 2.74 -1.12 -41.26
CA GLU A 320 3.16 -1.96 -42.36
C GLU A 320 2.40 -1.47 -43.60
N GLU A 321 3.12 -0.90 -44.56
CA GLU A 321 2.60 -0.72 -45.91
C GLU A 321 2.24 -2.11 -46.44
N VAL A 322 0.95 -2.41 -46.50
CA VAL A 322 0.44 -3.60 -47.17
C VAL A 322 0.79 -3.47 -48.66
N LYS A 323 1.91 -4.08 -49.08
CA LYS A 323 2.32 -4.15 -50.49
C LYS A 323 1.16 -4.69 -51.31
N GLN A 324 0.70 -3.88 -52.26
CA GLN A 324 -0.49 -4.17 -53.04
C GLN A 324 -0.19 -5.30 -54.04
N VAL A 325 -0.70 -6.51 -53.78
CA VAL A 325 -0.45 -7.69 -54.62
C VAL A 325 -1.37 -7.66 -55.84
N SER A 326 -0.79 -7.70 -57.04
CA SER A 326 -1.55 -7.83 -58.28
C SER A 326 -2.13 -9.24 -58.42
N PHE A 327 -3.29 -9.32 -59.06
CA PHE A 327 -3.97 -10.57 -59.33
C PHE A 327 -3.22 -11.39 -60.37
N ASN A 328 -2.60 -10.76 -61.36
CA ASN A 328 -1.87 -11.41 -62.44
C ASN A 328 -0.35 -11.29 -62.28
N LYS A 329 0.37 -12.29 -62.81
CA LYS A 329 1.84 -12.30 -62.92
C LYS A 329 2.38 -11.85 -64.28
N LYS A 330 1.57 -11.94 -65.34
CA LYS A 330 1.93 -11.52 -66.70
C LYS A 330 1.02 -10.39 -67.17
N CYS A 331 1.58 -9.43 -67.89
CA CYS A 331 0.87 -8.28 -68.40
C CYS A 331 -0.22 -8.72 -69.41
N PRO A 332 -1.49 -8.33 -69.23
CA PRO A 332 -2.60 -8.77 -70.09
C PRO A 332 -2.55 -8.16 -71.51
N VAL A 333 -1.72 -7.13 -71.72
CA VAL A 333 -1.55 -6.46 -73.02
C VAL A 333 -0.43 -7.10 -73.84
N SER A 334 0.74 -7.33 -73.23
CA SER A 334 1.97 -7.77 -73.93
C SER A 334 2.42 -9.20 -73.60
N GLY A 335 1.92 -9.82 -72.52
CA GLY A 335 2.33 -11.13 -72.04
C GLY A 335 3.66 -11.17 -71.25
N LYS A 336 4.37 -10.04 -71.13
CA LYS A 336 5.64 -9.94 -70.38
C LYS A 336 5.41 -9.92 -68.86
N ASP A 337 6.48 -10.11 -68.08
CA ASP A 337 6.43 -9.99 -66.62
C ASP A 337 6.00 -8.60 -66.16
N ILE A 338 5.28 -8.56 -65.05
CA ILE A 338 4.75 -7.32 -64.48
C ILE A 338 5.83 -6.51 -63.77
N ASP A 339 5.69 -5.19 -63.82
CA ASP A 339 6.40 -4.24 -62.98
C ASP A 339 5.52 -3.94 -61.76
N PRO A 340 5.98 -4.23 -60.52
CA PRO A 340 5.20 -4.00 -59.30
C PRO A 340 4.77 -2.55 -59.07
N THR A 341 5.36 -1.58 -59.77
CA THR A 341 5.00 -0.16 -59.70
C THR A 341 3.90 0.25 -60.68
N LYS A 342 3.55 -0.61 -61.64
CA LYS A 342 2.56 -0.32 -62.69
C LYS A 342 1.29 -1.11 -62.44
N LEU A 343 0.46 -0.57 -61.54
CA LEU A 343 -0.77 -1.21 -61.08
C LEU A 343 -2.01 -0.42 -61.52
N TYR A 344 -3.06 -1.14 -61.90
CA TYR A 344 -4.41 -0.63 -62.05
C TYR A 344 -5.30 -1.21 -60.95
N THR A 345 -6.09 -0.38 -60.29
CA THR A 345 -6.91 -0.80 -59.15
C THR A 345 -8.38 -0.60 -59.46
N ILE A 346 -9.17 -1.63 -59.20
CA ILE A 346 -10.64 -1.56 -59.24
C ILE A 346 -11.14 -1.74 -57.81
N ASN A 347 -11.88 -0.75 -57.30
CA ASN A 347 -12.39 -0.75 -55.92
C ASN A 347 -13.86 -1.19 -55.84
N PHE A 348 -14.25 -1.80 -54.72
CA PHE A 348 -15.60 -2.32 -54.48
C PHE A 348 -16.13 -1.84 -53.12
N CYS A 349 -17.45 -1.77 -52.97
CA CYS A 349 -18.07 -1.37 -51.70
C CYS A 349 -18.08 -2.49 -50.64
N CYS A 350 -17.91 -3.76 -51.04
CA CYS A 350 -17.95 -4.90 -50.12
C CYS A 350 -17.25 -6.15 -50.69
N ASN A 351 -17.02 -7.16 -49.83
CA ASN A 351 -16.40 -8.43 -50.20
C ASN A 351 -17.21 -9.22 -51.25
N ASN A 352 -18.54 -9.15 -51.22
CA ASN A 352 -19.37 -9.89 -52.18
C ASN A 352 -19.22 -9.34 -53.60
N CYS A 353 -19.13 -8.02 -53.75
CA CYS A 353 -18.87 -7.37 -55.04
C CYS A 353 -17.48 -7.71 -55.59
N LEU A 354 -16.45 -7.68 -54.74
CA LEU A 354 -15.10 -8.11 -55.11
C LEU A 354 -15.07 -9.59 -55.51
N GLY A 355 -15.73 -10.45 -54.74
CA GLY A 355 -15.81 -11.89 -55.01
C GLY A 355 -16.51 -12.20 -56.34
N ASN A 356 -17.61 -11.51 -56.63
CA ASN A 356 -18.33 -11.65 -57.90
C ASN A 356 -17.46 -11.20 -59.09
N PHE A 357 -16.75 -10.08 -58.97
CA PHE A 357 -15.82 -9.63 -60.01
C PHE A 357 -14.68 -10.64 -60.23
N THR A 358 -14.09 -11.14 -59.14
CA THR A 358 -12.92 -12.03 -59.18
C THR A 358 -13.24 -13.35 -59.88
N LYS A 359 -14.47 -13.85 -59.76
CA LYS A 359 -14.91 -15.11 -60.39
C LYS A 359 -14.99 -14.99 -61.91
N ASP A 360 -15.42 -13.84 -62.44
CA ASP A 360 -15.53 -13.61 -63.88
C ASP A 360 -15.34 -12.12 -64.24
N PRO A 361 -14.08 -11.64 -64.26
CA PRO A 361 -13.81 -10.23 -64.52
C PRO A 361 -14.29 -9.78 -65.90
N ALA A 362 -14.21 -10.66 -66.90
CA ALA A 362 -14.55 -10.36 -68.29
C ALA A 362 -16.04 -10.04 -68.48
N LYS A 363 -16.94 -10.73 -67.77
CA LYS A 363 -18.39 -10.44 -67.82
C LYS A 363 -18.79 -9.12 -67.13
N HIS A 364 -17.91 -8.53 -66.34
CA HIS A 364 -18.26 -7.42 -65.45
C HIS A 364 -17.49 -6.14 -65.75
N VAL A 365 -16.36 -6.23 -66.45
CA VAL A 365 -15.48 -5.10 -66.79
C VAL A 365 -16.21 -3.97 -67.53
N ALA A 366 -17.19 -4.28 -68.39
CA ALA A 366 -17.91 -3.28 -69.17
C ALA A 366 -18.78 -2.35 -68.29
N LYS A 367 -19.00 -2.73 -67.02
CA LYS A 367 -19.70 -1.91 -66.03
C LYS A 367 -18.78 -0.88 -65.35
N LEU A 368 -17.47 -0.92 -65.60
CA LEU A 368 -16.54 0.09 -65.09
C LEU A 368 -16.83 1.45 -65.74
N LYS A 369 -17.04 2.46 -64.89
CA LYS A 369 -17.22 3.84 -65.31
C LYS A 369 -15.99 4.64 -64.89
N GLY A 370 -15.19 5.10 -65.86
CA GLY A 370 -13.98 5.88 -65.63
C GLY A 370 -12.78 5.05 -65.13
N SER A 371 -11.60 5.67 -65.11
CA SER A 371 -10.32 5.04 -64.77
C SER A 371 -10.01 4.93 -63.27
N ASP A 372 -10.84 5.55 -62.42
CA ASP A 372 -10.65 5.67 -60.97
C ASP A 372 -11.83 5.13 -60.13
N ASN A 373 -12.85 4.58 -60.80
CA ASN A 373 -14.09 4.00 -60.26
C ASN A 373 -14.46 4.41 -58.82
N LYS A 374 -14.81 5.69 -58.62
CA LYS A 374 -15.21 6.26 -57.32
C LYS A 374 -16.47 5.63 -56.70
N LYS A 375 -17.29 4.98 -57.54
CA LYS A 375 -18.48 4.21 -57.14
C LYS A 375 -18.29 2.74 -57.51
N CYS A 376 -18.90 1.85 -56.74
CA CYS A 376 -18.84 0.42 -57.01
C CYS A 376 -19.56 0.07 -58.34
N ILE A 377 -19.00 -0.87 -59.11
CA ILE A 377 -19.55 -1.23 -60.44
C ILE A 377 -20.82 -2.10 -60.38
N PHE A 378 -21.12 -2.68 -59.21
CA PHE A 378 -22.31 -3.51 -59.00
C PHE A 378 -23.40 -2.81 -58.21
N GLN A 379 -23.05 -1.78 -57.45
CA GLN A 379 -23.95 -1.04 -56.58
C GLN A 379 -23.56 0.43 -56.65
N ASP A 380 -24.51 1.35 -56.77
CA ASP A 380 -24.23 2.79 -56.78
C ASP A 380 -23.91 3.33 -55.38
N LYS A 381 -22.88 2.75 -54.75
CA LYS A 381 -22.39 3.03 -53.40
C LYS A 381 -20.92 3.42 -53.44
N ASP A 382 -20.48 4.11 -52.40
CA ASP A 382 -19.08 4.45 -52.20
C ASP A 382 -18.21 3.20 -52.07
N VAL A 383 -16.98 3.30 -52.56
CA VAL A 383 -16.01 2.21 -52.56
C VAL A 383 -15.22 2.16 -51.26
N ASP A 384 -14.80 0.95 -50.88
CA ASP A 384 -13.91 0.71 -49.73
C ASP A 384 -12.50 0.41 -50.25
N ALA A 385 -11.51 1.21 -49.81
CA ALA A 385 -10.12 1.09 -50.24
C ALA A 385 -9.46 -0.25 -49.84
N GLY A 386 -10.01 -0.96 -48.85
CA GLY A 386 -9.60 -2.30 -48.45
C GLY A 386 -10.17 -3.41 -49.35
N LYS A 387 -11.10 -3.11 -50.26
CA LYS A 387 -11.80 -4.07 -51.12
C LYS A 387 -11.45 -3.82 -52.58
N LYS A 388 -10.29 -4.31 -53.01
CA LYS A 388 -9.70 -4.00 -54.32
C LYS A 388 -9.30 -5.22 -55.13
N PHE A 389 -9.46 -5.11 -56.44
CA PHE A 389 -8.91 -6.02 -57.44
C PHE A 389 -7.81 -5.28 -58.19
N VAL A 390 -6.58 -5.80 -58.15
CA VAL A 390 -5.39 -5.11 -58.62
C VAL A 390 -4.81 -5.83 -59.81
N ILE A 391 -4.48 -5.11 -60.87
CA ILE A 391 -3.93 -5.68 -62.11
C ILE A 391 -2.55 -5.08 -62.34
N GLY A 392 -1.55 -5.93 -62.59
CA GLY A 392 -0.17 -5.53 -62.87
C GLY A 392 0.14 -5.45 -64.37
N PHE A 393 1.02 -4.51 -64.74
CA PHE A 393 1.44 -4.27 -66.12
C PHE A 393 2.97 -4.22 -66.22
N CYS A 394 3.53 -4.55 -67.39
CA CYS A 394 4.98 -4.54 -67.59
C CYS A 394 5.57 -3.13 -67.81
N CYS A 395 4.75 -2.16 -68.21
CA CYS A 395 5.18 -0.78 -68.48
C CYS A 395 3.98 0.18 -68.50
N GLY A 396 4.26 1.49 -68.47
CA GLY A 396 3.24 2.55 -68.50
C GLY A 396 2.38 2.56 -69.78
N ASN A 397 2.96 2.20 -70.93
CA ASN A 397 2.21 2.14 -72.20
C ASN A 397 1.15 1.04 -72.18
N CYS A 398 1.45 -0.12 -71.59
CA CYS A 398 0.49 -1.20 -71.43
C CYS A 398 -0.60 -0.85 -70.42
N LEU A 399 -0.25 -0.18 -69.32
CA LEU A 399 -1.22 0.34 -68.36
C LEU A 399 -2.17 1.34 -69.04
N GLY A 400 -1.63 2.34 -69.74
CA GLY A 400 -2.43 3.32 -70.46
C GLY A 400 -3.28 2.73 -71.59
N GLY A 401 -2.78 1.70 -72.29
CA GLY A 401 -3.55 0.95 -73.27
C GLY A 401 -4.73 0.20 -72.65
N PHE A 402 -4.53 -0.41 -71.47
CA PHE A 402 -5.58 -1.08 -70.73
C PHE A 402 -6.63 -0.10 -70.20
N THR A 403 -6.22 1.05 -69.64
CA THR A 403 -7.16 2.05 -69.10
C THR A 403 -8.11 2.60 -70.17
N LYS A 404 -7.66 2.69 -71.43
CA LYS A 404 -8.49 3.16 -72.55
C LYS A 404 -9.55 2.15 -72.98
N ASP A 405 -9.25 0.86 -72.89
CA ASP A 405 -10.18 -0.22 -73.22
C ASP A 405 -9.94 -1.45 -72.32
N PRO A 406 -10.46 -1.43 -71.08
CA PRO A 406 -10.27 -2.53 -70.14
C PRO A 406 -10.92 -3.82 -70.63
N ALA A 407 -12.02 -3.71 -71.39
CA ALA A 407 -12.81 -4.86 -71.83
C ALA A 407 -12.02 -5.76 -72.81
N LYS A 408 -11.24 -5.15 -73.69
CA LYS A 408 -10.38 -5.86 -74.65
C LYS A 408 -9.33 -6.76 -74.00
N HIS A 409 -8.86 -6.40 -72.82
CA HIS A 409 -7.68 -7.02 -72.21
C HIS A 409 -7.97 -7.78 -70.91
N ILE A 410 -9.08 -7.51 -70.21
CA ILE A 410 -9.38 -8.12 -68.91
C ILE A 410 -9.49 -9.66 -68.99
N ALA A 411 -9.94 -10.22 -70.11
CA ALA A 411 -10.07 -11.66 -70.29
C ALA A 411 -8.71 -12.39 -70.22
N LYS A 412 -7.61 -11.65 -70.41
CA LYS A 412 -6.23 -12.14 -70.30
C LYS A 412 -5.65 -11.98 -68.89
N VAL A 413 -6.38 -11.36 -67.96
CA VAL A 413 -6.00 -11.25 -66.55
C VAL A 413 -6.35 -12.56 -65.86
N LYS A 414 -5.32 -13.35 -65.58
CA LYS A 414 -5.42 -14.63 -64.86
C LYS A 414 -4.72 -14.51 -63.50
N LYS A 415 -5.16 -15.32 -62.53
CA LYS A 415 -4.52 -15.39 -61.20
C LYS A 415 -3.11 -15.97 -61.28
#